data_AF-A0A381EJ65-F1
#
_entry.id   AF-A0A381EJ65-F1
#
_cell.length_a   1.000
_cell.length_b   1.000
_cell.length_c   1.000
_cell.angle_alpha   90.00
_cell.angle_beta   90.00
_cell.angle_gamma   90.00
#
_symmetry.space_group_name_H-M   'P 1'
#
loop_
_entity.id
_entity.type
_entity.pdbx_description
1 polymer ?
#
loop_
_entity_poly.entity_id
_entity_poly.type
_entity_poly.pdbx_seq_one_letter_code
_entity_poly.pdbx_strand_id
1 'polypeptide(L)'
;MSVKKEAPKKEALESEALESEVKQGKKNKEIYVDLAKFLYIGDEPYHHKDEKGKNYIFAKNDVIILNEGESARYFDYKNTLFKRLSNGE
;
A
#
# COMPACT_ATOMS: atom_id res chain seq x y z
N MET A 1 -17.37 30.12 44.64
CA MET A 1 -16.36 29.11 45.06
C MET A 1 -16.44 27.93 44.10
N SER A 2 -15.29 27.34 43.79
CA SER A 2 -14.98 25.91 43.60
C SER A 2 -16.10 24.84 43.68
N VAL A 3 -16.07 23.68 43.00
CA VAL A 3 -15.29 23.18 41.82
C VAL A 3 -15.77 21.75 41.45
N LYS A 4 -15.58 21.31 40.19
CA LYS A 4 -15.73 19.91 39.67
C LYS A 4 -17.17 19.32 39.77
N LYS A 5 -17.61 18.38 38.92
CA LYS A 5 -16.93 17.48 37.97
C LYS A 5 -17.62 17.53 36.56
N GLU A 6 -17.52 16.61 35.58
CA GLU A 6 -16.67 15.41 35.26
C GLU A 6 -16.59 15.27 33.70
N ALA A 7 -15.86 14.28 33.20
CA ALA A 7 -15.88 13.71 31.83
C ALA A 7 -15.74 12.17 31.97
N PRO A 8 -15.97 11.25 30.99
CA PRO A 8 -15.81 11.45 29.52
C PRO A 8 -16.68 10.55 28.55
N LYS A 9 -16.37 10.64 27.24
CA LYS A 9 -16.47 9.63 26.14
C LYS A 9 -17.83 9.01 25.70
N LYS A 10 -18.16 9.20 24.41
CA LYS A 10 -18.40 8.22 23.30
C LYS A 10 -18.92 9.02 22.08
N GLU A 11 -18.31 8.98 20.89
CA GLU A 11 -18.30 7.92 19.84
C GLU A 11 -19.63 7.74 19.08
N ALA A 12 -19.52 7.33 17.80
CA ALA A 12 -20.48 7.39 16.69
C ALA A 12 -20.65 8.81 16.10
N LEU A 13 -20.20 9.17 14.89
CA LEU A 13 -20.19 8.48 13.57
C LEU A 13 -21.58 8.38 12.95
N GLU A 14 -21.94 9.35 12.11
CA GLU A 14 -22.74 9.16 10.88
C GLU A 14 -22.60 10.43 10.02
N SER A 15 -21.70 10.36 9.03
CA SER A 15 -21.50 11.39 8.01
C SER A 15 -22.07 10.89 6.69
N GLU A 16 -23.40 10.83 6.62
CA GLU A 16 -24.12 10.60 5.36
C GLU A 16 -24.23 11.89 4.54
N ALA A 17 -24.69 11.75 3.29
CA ALA A 17 -24.88 12.80 2.29
C ALA A 17 -23.60 13.46 1.74
N LEU A 18 -22.91 12.75 0.85
CA LEU A 18 -22.33 13.38 -0.34
C LEU A 18 -22.42 12.43 -1.55
N GLU A 19 -23.66 12.27 -2.01
CA GLU A 19 -24.02 11.57 -3.26
C GLU A 19 -23.22 12.17 -4.43
N SER A 20 -22.19 11.45 -4.86
CA SER A 20 -21.34 11.87 -5.97
C SER A 20 -21.89 11.29 -7.27
N GLU A 21 -22.63 12.14 -8.00
CA GLU A 21 -23.16 11.88 -9.34
C GLU A 21 -22.01 11.68 -10.36
N VAL A 22 -21.44 10.48 -10.44
CA VAL A 22 -20.33 10.17 -11.36
C VAL A 22 -20.85 10.04 -12.79
N LYS A 23 -20.77 11.15 -13.54
CA LYS A 23 -21.13 11.22 -14.95
C LYS A 23 -20.30 10.26 -15.79
N GLN A 24 -21.00 9.32 -16.42
CA GLN A 24 -20.50 8.30 -17.33
C GLN A 24 -19.83 8.96 -18.55
N GLY A 25 -18.51 8.77 -18.74
CA GLY A 25 -17.85 9.48 -19.84
C GLY A 25 -16.32 9.37 -19.99
N LYS A 26 -15.76 8.17 -20.10
CA LYS A 26 -14.54 7.89 -20.89
C LYS A 26 -14.35 6.39 -21.07
N LYS A 27 -13.98 5.95 -22.28
CA LYS A 27 -13.63 4.55 -22.55
C LYS A 27 -12.39 4.21 -21.73
N ASN A 28 -12.46 3.17 -20.90
CA ASN A 28 -11.29 2.64 -20.22
C ASN A 28 -10.30 2.20 -21.29
N LYS A 29 -9.16 2.89 -21.41
CA LYS A 29 -7.98 2.28 -22.03
C LYS A 29 -7.61 1.10 -21.15
N GLU A 30 -7.47 -0.08 -21.73
CA GLU A 30 -6.81 -1.21 -21.08
C GLU A 30 -5.35 -0.81 -20.89
N ILE A 31 -5.02 -0.30 -19.71
CA ILE A 31 -3.65 -0.02 -19.31
C ILE A 31 -3.07 -1.37 -18.90
N TYR A 32 -2.40 -2.03 -19.83
CA TYR A 32 -1.46 -3.10 -19.50
C TYR A 32 -0.34 -2.47 -18.68
N VAL A 33 -0.47 -2.56 -17.35
CA VAL A 33 0.62 -2.25 -16.43
C VAL A 33 1.45 -3.51 -16.33
N ASP A 34 2.68 -3.47 -16.82
CA ASP A 34 3.66 -4.51 -16.54
C ASP A 34 3.90 -4.52 -15.02
N LEU A 35 3.45 -5.58 -14.35
CA LEU A 35 3.52 -5.74 -12.90
C LEU A 35 4.52 -6.84 -12.54
N ALA A 36 5.59 -6.46 -11.85
CA ALA A 36 6.51 -7.39 -11.22
C ALA A 36 6.02 -7.74 -9.81
N LYS A 37 6.14 -9.03 -9.46
CA LYS A 37 5.87 -9.55 -8.12
C LYS A 37 7.19 -9.94 -7.47
N PHE A 38 7.33 -9.70 -6.17
CA PHE A 38 8.50 -10.05 -5.39
C PHE A 38 8.07 -10.69 -4.07
N LEU A 39 8.74 -11.76 -3.67
CA LEU A 39 8.61 -12.38 -2.35
C LEU A 39 9.72 -11.83 -1.44
N TYR A 40 9.38 -11.27 -0.28
CA TYR A 40 10.38 -10.94 0.72
C TYR A 40 10.86 -12.20 1.43
N ILE A 41 12.17 -12.45 1.43
CA ILE A 41 12.79 -13.68 1.95
C ILE A 41 13.68 -13.43 3.18
N GLY A 42 13.89 -12.18 3.58
CA GLY A 42 14.68 -11.85 4.77
C GLY A 42 14.02 -12.26 6.08
N ASP A 43 14.83 -12.51 7.10
CA ASP A 43 14.40 -12.95 8.43
C ASP A 43 13.93 -11.82 9.35
N GLU A 44 14.40 -10.59 9.13
CA GLU A 44 14.04 -9.39 9.88
C GLU A 44 13.01 -8.53 9.12
N PRO A 45 12.19 -7.69 9.78
CA PRO A 45 11.26 -6.81 9.08
C PRO A 45 12.00 -5.73 8.26
N TYR A 46 11.71 -5.63 6.96
CA TYR A 46 12.30 -4.61 6.09
C TYR A 46 11.43 -3.34 6.04
N HIS A 47 12.01 -2.22 6.42
CA HIS A 47 11.39 -0.90 6.29
C HIS A 47 11.71 -0.28 4.92
N HIS A 48 10.69 -0.17 4.07
CA HIS A 48 10.76 0.52 2.78
C HIS A 48 10.11 1.90 2.87
N LYS A 49 10.58 2.84 2.05
CA LYS A 49 9.94 4.14 1.85
C LYS A 49 9.86 4.44 0.36
N ASP A 50 8.65 4.56 -0.15
CA ASP A 50 8.41 4.88 -1.56
C ASP A 50 8.67 6.36 -1.85
N GLU A 51 8.81 6.68 -3.15
CA GLU A 51 9.04 8.03 -3.68
C GLU A 51 7.99 9.04 -3.21
N LYS A 52 6.75 8.59 -2.95
CA LYS A 52 5.65 9.39 -2.40
C LYS A 52 5.75 9.61 -0.87
N GLY A 53 6.85 9.19 -0.25
CA GLY A 53 7.12 9.33 1.17
C GLY A 53 6.36 8.36 2.09
N LYS A 54 5.57 7.42 1.53
CA LYS A 54 4.87 6.39 2.29
C LYS A 54 5.84 5.33 2.80
N ASN A 55 5.69 4.94 4.06
CA ASN A 55 6.48 3.87 4.67
C ASN A 55 5.72 2.54 4.58
N TYR A 56 6.45 1.48 4.24
CA TYR A 56 5.96 0.11 4.20
C TYR A 56 6.89 -0.76 5.04
N ILE A 57 6.33 -1.80 5.64
CA ILE A 57 7.09 -2.79 6.41
C ILE A 57 6.78 -4.14 5.78
N PHE A 58 7.80 -4.87 5.35
CA PHE A 58 7.66 -6.21 4.78
C PHE A 58 8.16 -7.24 5.79
N ALA A 59 7.31 -8.22 6.08
CA ALA A 59 7.62 -9.39 6.88
C ALA A 59 7.98 -10.59 5.98
N LYS A 60 8.65 -11.61 6.55
CA LYS A 60 9.08 -12.79 5.82
C LYS A 60 7.91 -13.48 5.12
N ASN A 61 8.08 -13.76 3.83
CA ASN A 61 7.09 -14.30 2.88
C ASN A 61 6.00 -13.32 2.42
N ASP A 62 6.09 -12.02 2.71
CA ASP A 62 5.20 -11.03 2.09
C ASP A 62 5.41 -10.97 0.58
N VAL A 63 4.31 -10.79 -0.16
CA VAL A 63 4.31 -10.60 -1.61
C VAL A 63 4.10 -9.12 -1.94
N ILE A 64 5.13 -8.49 -2.48
CA ILE A 64 5.12 -7.10 -2.94
C ILE A 64 4.81 -7.10 -4.44
N ILE A 65 3.88 -6.25 -4.86
CA ILE A 65 3.54 -6.02 -6.27
C ILE A 65 3.94 -4.60 -6.64
N LEU A 66 4.78 -4.45 -7.65
CA LEU A 66 5.32 -3.18 -8.13
C LEU A 66 5.13 -3.07 -9.65
N ASN A 67 5.02 -1.84 -10.15
CA ASN A 67 5.12 -1.60 -11.59
C ASN A 67 6.55 -1.91 -12.05
N GLU A 68 6.71 -2.51 -13.24
CA GLU A 68 8.01 -2.64 -13.90
C GLU A 68 8.56 -1.24 -14.21
N GLY A 69 9.69 -0.93 -13.60
CA GLY A 69 10.24 0.42 -13.51
C GLY A 69 11.40 0.46 -12.52
N GLU A 70 11.73 1.64 -12.03
CA GLU A 70 12.87 1.83 -11.12
C GLU A 70 12.68 1.10 -9.78
N SER A 71 11.47 1.11 -9.22
CA SER A 71 11.14 0.34 -8.02
C SER A 71 11.37 -1.16 -8.22
N ALA A 72 10.84 -1.75 -9.31
CA ALA A 72 11.07 -3.16 -9.60
C ALA A 72 12.57 -3.48 -9.74
N ARG A 73 13.33 -2.66 -10.47
CA ARG A 73 14.79 -2.82 -10.64
C ARG A 73 15.57 -2.72 -9.32
N TYR A 74 15.15 -1.85 -8.40
CA TYR A 74 15.77 -1.75 -7.08
C TYR A 74 15.56 -3.02 -6.23
N PHE A 75 14.36 -3.60 -6.29
CA PHE A 75 14.04 -4.84 -5.60
C PHE A 75 14.75 -6.05 -6.25
N ASP A 76 14.85 -6.07 -7.59
CA ASP A 76 15.62 -7.05 -8.37
C ASP A 76 17.13 -7.00 -8.01
N TYR A 77 17.71 -5.80 -7.89
CA TYR A 77 19.10 -5.61 -7.40
C TYR A 77 19.28 -6.12 -5.96
N LYS A 78 18.26 -6.01 -5.11
CA LYS A 78 18.22 -6.57 -3.76
C LYS A 78 17.76 -8.04 -3.73
N ASN A 79 18.26 -8.85 -4.67
CA ASN A 79 17.95 -10.28 -4.80
C ASN A 79 18.19 -11.14 -3.55
N THR A 80 19.03 -10.69 -2.61
CA THR A 80 19.27 -11.33 -1.31
C THR A 80 18.11 -11.17 -0.32
N LEU A 81 17.25 -10.17 -0.52
CA LEU A 81 16.10 -9.84 0.32
C LEU A 81 14.77 -10.04 -0.40
N PHE A 82 14.75 -9.87 -1.72
CA PHE A 82 13.55 -9.96 -2.55
C PHE A 82 13.76 -10.93 -3.70
N LYS A 83 13.01 -12.04 -3.70
CA LYS A 83 12.99 -12.99 -4.81
C LYS A 83 11.90 -12.59 -5.80
N ARG A 84 12.26 -12.21 -7.04
CA ARG A 84 11.27 -11.95 -8.09
C ARG A 84 10.45 -13.22 -8.35
N LEU A 85 9.13 -13.08 -8.32
CA LEU A 85 8.16 -14.09 -8.70
C LEU A 85 7.77 -13.83 -10.15
N SER A 86 8.34 -14.61 -11.06
CA SER A 86 7.94 -14.64 -12.47
C SER A 86 6.45 -14.98 -12.56
N ASN A 87 5.70 -14.27 -13.41
CA ASN A 87 4.33 -14.66 -13.77
C ASN A 87 4.39 -15.84 -14.76
N GLY A 88 4.66 -17.05 -14.26
CA GLY A 88 4.66 -18.28 -15.05
C GLY A 88 5.24 -19.45 -14.27
N GLU A 89 4.36 -20.31 -13.73
CA GLU A 89 3.78 -21.43 -14.50
C GLU A 89 2.24 -21.40 -14.36
#